data_AF-M6WH97-F1
#
_entry.id   AF-M6WH97-F1
#
_cell.length_a   1.000
_cell.length_b   1.000
_cell.length_c   1.000
_cell.angle_alpha   90.00
_cell.angle_beta   90.00
_cell.angle_gamma   90.00
#
_symmetry.space_group_name_H-M   'P 1'
#
loop_
_entity.id
_entity.type
_entity.pdbx_description
1 polymer ?
#
loop_
_entity_poly.entity_id
_entity_poly.type
_entity_poly.pdbx_seq_one_letter_code
_entity_poly.pdbx_strand_id
1 'polypeptide(L)'
;MEYLKRICLSKLGTRSKDEFLISCDTIVVQENSILQKPKNFLEAVEMLERLSGKTHKVASGLGIYYKGLERFAFEFSQVHFRSWNHKQIREYVEKYSPFDKAGSYGVQDKEGPVRSFDGSYTNILGFPIRTFFQYHEFWKKYLKGN
;
A
#
# COMPACT_ATOMS: atom_id res chain seq x y z
N MET A 1 -7.20 2.50 11.06
CA MET A 1 -7.61 3.33 9.89
C MET A 1 -7.39 4.81 10.12
N GLU A 2 -7.59 5.34 11.34
CA GLU A 2 -7.27 6.74 11.67
C GLU A 2 -5.82 7.12 11.35
N TYR A 3 -4.85 6.23 11.61
CA TYR A 3 -3.46 6.40 11.16
C TYR A 3 -3.37 6.73 9.67
N LEU A 4 -3.98 5.88 8.84
CA LEU A 4 -3.93 5.99 7.38
C LEU A 4 -4.62 7.28 6.90
N LYS A 5 -5.76 7.63 7.51
CA LYS A 5 -6.46 8.90 7.29
C LYS A 5 -5.55 10.09 7.56
N ARG A 6 -4.91 10.11 8.73
CA ARG A 6 -4.01 11.19 9.15
C ARG A 6 -2.86 11.36 8.14
N ILE A 7 -2.20 10.27 7.76
CA ILE A 7 -1.06 10.31 6.84
C ILE A 7 -1.49 10.75 5.43
N CYS A 8 -2.60 10.23 4.91
CA CYS A 8 -3.07 10.65 3.59
C CYS A 8 -3.42 12.14 3.60
N LEU A 9 -4.20 12.62 4.57
CA LEU A 9 -4.60 14.02 4.61
C LEU A 9 -3.42 14.97 4.85
N SER A 10 -2.39 14.56 5.61
CA SER A 10 -1.18 15.38 5.78
C SER A 10 -0.36 15.48 4.49
N LYS A 11 -0.32 14.42 3.69
CA LYS A 11 0.39 14.40 2.39
C LYS A 11 -0.25 15.28 1.31
N LEU A 12 -1.46 15.80 1.54
CA LEU A 12 -2.06 16.78 0.63
C LEU A 12 -1.32 18.13 0.63
N GLY A 13 -0.52 18.43 1.66
CA GLY A 13 0.30 19.63 1.72
C GLY A 13 -0.51 20.93 1.76
N THR A 14 0.07 22.01 1.22
CA THR A 14 -0.56 23.32 1.09
C THR A 14 -1.67 23.27 0.04
N ARG A 15 -2.82 23.87 0.36
CA ARG A 15 -4.05 23.76 -0.43
C ARG A 15 -4.43 25.11 -1.02
N SER A 16 -4.56 25.21 -2.34
CA SER A 16 -5.20 26.36 -2.98
C SER A 16 -6.67 26.09 -3.30
N LYS A 17 -7.48 27.12 -3.56
CA LYS A 17 -8.94 26.94 -3.77
C LYS A 17 -9.29 26.23 -5.07
N ASP A 18 -8.43 26.27 -6.07
CA ASP A 18 -8.74 25.79 -7.43
C ASP A 18 -8.03 24.48 -7.81
N GLU A 19 -7.26 23.91 -6.88
CA GLU A 19 -6.56 22.65 -7.06
C GLU A 19 -7.42 21.43 -6.76
N PHE A 20 -7.17 20.37 -7.53
CA PHE A 20 -7.53 19.01 -7.19
C PHE A 20 -6.26 18.30 -6.73
N LEU A 21 -6.21 17.92 -5.46
CA LEU A 21 -5.07 17.25 -4.86
C LEU A 21 -5.45 15.83 -4.49
N ILE A 22 -4.54 14.90 -4.76
CA ILE A 22 -4.63 13.51 -4.32
C ILE A 22 -3.38 13.12 -3.58
N SER A 23 -3.56 12.30 -2.56
CA SER A 23 -2.48 11.66 -1.84
C SER A 23 -2.83 10.21 -1.57
N CYS A 24 -1.80 9.38 -1.48
CA CYS A 24 -1.95 7.98 -1.15
C CYS A 24 -0.92 7.54 -0.13
N ASP A 25 -1.29 6.59 0.70
CA ASP A 25 -0.38 5.86 1.58
C ASP A 25 -0.86 4.43 1.70
N THR A 26 0.06 3.50 1.95
CA THR A 26 -0.23 2.07 1.99
C THR A 26 0.42 1.42 3.19
N ILE A 27 -0.36 0.63 3.92
CA ILE A 27 0.09 -0.11 5.10
C ILE A 27 -0.14 -1.59 4.93
N VAL A 28 0.76 -2.38 5.50
CA VAL A 28 0.62 -3.83 5.68
C VAL A 28 0.21 -4.09 7.12
N VAL A 29 -0.82 -4.91 7.33
CA VAL A 29 -1.38 -5.21 8.65
C VAL A 29 -1.42 -6.73 8.87
N GLN A 30 -0.74 -7.18 9.92
CA GLN A 30 -0.74 -8.57 10.37
C GLN A 30 -1.09 -8.65 11.86
N GLU A 31 -2.09 -9.45 12.24
CA GLU A 31 -2.48 -9.69 13.65
C GLU A 31 -2.59 -8.38 14.47
N ASN A 32 -3.32 -7.39 13.92
CA ASN A 32 -3.50 -6.04 14.48
C ASN A 32 -2.25 -5.15 14.59
N SER A 33 -1.10 -5.58 14.05
CA SER A 33 0.12 -4.79 13.96
C SER A 33 0.30 -4.20 12.56
N ILE A 34 0.66 -2.93 12.46
CA ILE A 34 1.11 -2.34 11.19
C ILE A 34 2.59 -2.71 11.00
N LEU A 35 2.90 -3.39 9.90
CA LEU A 35 4.28 -3.63 9.47
C LEU A 35 4.75 -2.42 8.66
N GLN A 36 5.84 -1.82 9.12
CA GLN A 36 6.46 -0.67 8.47
C GLN A 36 7.52 -1.14 7.46
N LYS A 37 8.28 -0.18 6.91
CA LYS A 37 9.49 -0.48 6.15
C LYS A 37 10.57 -1.03 7.10
N PRO A 38 11.31 -2.08 6.73
CA PRO A 38 12.39 -2.57 7.57
C PRO A 38 13.55 -1.58 7.56
N LYS A 39 14.22 -1.38 8.70
CA LYS A 39 15.38 -0.47 8.79
C LYS A 39 16.66 -1.08 8.24
N ASN A 40 16.72 -2.41 8.19
CA ASN A 40 17.91 -3.15 7.81
C ASN A 40 17.53 -4.57 7.32
N PHE A 41 18.55 -5.32 6.92
CA PHE A 41 18.44 -6.70 6.45
C PHE A 41 17.75 -7.63 7.45
N LEU A 42 18.14 -7.58 8.72
CA LEU A 42 17.61 -8.49 9.75
C LEU A 42 16.12 -8.22 9.99
N GLU A 43 15.73 -6.95 10.11
CA GLU A 43 14.31 -6.59 10.22
C GLU A 43 13.50 -7.05 9.01
N ALA A 44 14.06 -7.01 7.80
CA ALA A 44 13.38 -7.51 6.60
C ALA A 44 13.16 -9.03 6.65
N VAL A 45 14.16 -9.78 7.10
CA VAL A 45 14.06 -11.23 7.29
C VAL A 45 13.01 -11.58 8.34
N GLU A 46 13.04 -10.94 9.51
CA GLU A 46 12.07 -11.17 10.60
C GLU A 46 10.63 -10.86 10.17
N MET A 47 10.41 -9.77 9.42
CA MET A 47 9.09 -9.44 8.88
C MET A 47 8.59 -10.53 7.91
N LEU A 48 9.45 -11.00 7.01
CA LEU A 48 9.11 -12.05 6.06
C LEU A 48 8.85 -13.40 6.74
N GLU A 49 9.61 -13.75 7.77
CA GLU A 49 9.37 -14.94 8.59
C GLU A 49 8.00 -14.87 9.28
N ARG A 50 7.65 -13.71 9.84
CA ARG A 50 6.33 -13.50 10.48
C ARG A 50 5.18 -13.66 9.50
N LEU A 51 5.36 -13.26 8.24
CA LEU A 51 4.34 -13.34 7.18
C LEU A 51 4.33 -14.68 6.45
N SER A 52 5.42 -15.45 6.49
CA SER A 52 5.61 -16.71 5.76
C SER A 52 4.46 -17.69 6.03
N GLY A 53 3.83 -18.18 4.95
CA GLY A 53 2.70 -19.12 5.03
C GLY A 53 1.41 -18.55 5.62
N LYS A 54 1.34 -17.24 5.90
CA LYS A 54 0.15 -16.58 6.46
C LYS A 54 -0.59 -15.73 5.44
N THR A 55 -1.75 -15.25 5.87
CA THR A 55 -2.52 -14.23 5.18
C THR A 55 -2.49 -12.94 5.99
N HIS A 56 -2.22 -11.83 5.32
CA HIS A 56 -2.24 -10.48 5.92
C HIS A 56 -3.08 -9.52 5.08
N LYS A 57 -3.36 -8.35 5.63
CA LYS A 57 -4.12 -7.29 4.95
C LYS A 57 -3.20 -6.21 4.43
N VAL A 58 -3.49 -5.70 3.25
CA VAL A 58 -2.89 -4.48 2.71
C VAL A 58 -4.00 -3.45 2.57
N ALA A 59 -3.77 -2.26 3.09
CA ALA A 59 -4.71 -1.15 3.02
C ALA A 59 -4.06 0.06 2.37
N SER A 60 -4.61 0.56 1.27
CA SER A 60 -4.22 1.86 0.74
C SER A 60 -5.31 2.89 1.02
N GLY A 61 -4.88 4.02 1.55
CA GLY A 61 -5.72 5.17 1.82
C GLY A 61 -5.58 6.20 0.71
N LEU A 62 -6.67 6.90 0.43
CA LEU A 62 -6.76 7.95 -0.57
C LEU A 62 -7.23 9.22 0.12
N GLY A 63 -6.37 10.23 0.18
CA GLY A 63 -6.71 11.59 0.54
C GLY A 63 -7.09 12.37 -0.71
N ILE A 64 -8.20 13.11 -0.65
CA ILE A 64 -8.65 13.96 -1.76
C ILE A 64 -8.97 15.34 -1.21
N TYR A 65 -8.50 16.36 -1.91
CA TYR A 65 -8.92 17.74 -1.68
C TYR A 65 -9.41 18.37 -2.99
N TYR A 66 -10.57 19.02 -2.93
CA TYR A 66 -11.17 19.73 -4.06
C TYR A 66 -12.02 20.91 -3.58
N LYS A 67 -11.67 22.14 -3.97
CA LYS A 67 -12.46 23.35 -3.67
C LYS A 67 -12.84 23.51 -2.18
N GLY A 68 -11.88 23.29 -1.28
CA GLY A 68 -12.11 23.37 0.17
C GLY A 68 -12.72 22.10 0.78
N LEU A 69 -13.09 21.11 -0.03
CA LEU A 69 -13.64 19.85 0.43
C LEU A 69 -12.54 18.81 0.63
N GLU A 70 -12.46 18.24 1.83
CA GLU A 70 -11.61 17.09 2.11
C GLU A 70 -12.39 15.78 2.12
N ARG A 71 -11.81 14.74 1.55
CA ARG A 71 -12.31 13.36 1.62
C ARG A 71 -11.17 12.40 1.93
N PHE A 72 -11.52 11.35 2.65
CA PHE A 72 -10.67 10.21 2.86
C PHE A 72 -11.46 8.94 2.54
N ALA A 73 -10.85 8.06 1.75
CA ALA A 73 -11.34 6.73 1.46
C ALA A 73 -10.19 5.73 1.56
N PHE A 74 -10.50 4.43 1.60
CA PHE A 74 -9.48 3.39 1.60
C PHE A 74 -10.05 2.09 1.03
N GLU A 75 -9.16 1.19 0.62
CA GLU A 75 -9.49 -0.15 0.15
C GLU A 75 -8.61 -1.18 0.86
N PHE A 76 -9.17 -2.35 1.15
CA PHE A 76 -8.42 -3.49 1.68
C PHE A 76 -8.26 -4.58 0.62
N SER A 77 -7.09 -5.19 0.61
CA SER A 77 -6.83 -6.46 -0.07
C SER A 77 -6.24 -7.46 0.92
N GLN A 78 -6.48 -8.74 0.73
CA GLN A 78 -5.79 -9.81 1.45
C GLN A 78 -4.67 -10.37 0.58
N VAL A 79 -3.53 -10.66 1.18
CA VAL A 79 -2.38 -11.25 0.47
C VAL A 79 -2.00 -12.54 1.18
N HIS A 80 -1.86 -13.61 0.40
CA HIS A 80 -1.49 -14.93 0.89
C HIS A 80 -0.05 -15.22 0.51
N PHE A 81 0.77 -15.52 1.52
CA PHE A 81 2.18 -15.86 1.31
C PHE A 81 2.37 -17.36 1.08
N ARG A 82 3.41 -17.66 0.30
CA ARG A 82 4.02 -18.98 0.24
C ARG A 82 4.63 -19.28 1.61
N SER A 83 4.69 -20.57 1.97
CA SER A 83 5.51 -21.02 3.10
C SER A 83 6.96 -21.10 2.65
N TRP A 84 7.78 -20.17 3.11
CA TRP A 84 9.22 -20.12 2.88
C TRP A 84 10.00 -20.49 4.13
N ASN A 85 11.11 -21.19 3.92
CA ASN A 85 12.12 -21.39 4.95
C ASN A 85 13.08 -20.19 5.04
N HIS A 86 13.92 -20.18 6.07
CA HIS A 86 14.88 -19.11 6.34
C HIS A 86 15.81 -18.81 5.16
N LYS A 87 16.29 -19.85 4.45
CA LYS A 87 17.18 -19.68 3.30
C LYS A 87 16.50 -18.91 2.17
N GLN A 88 15.28 -19.31 1.79
CA GLN A 88 14.50 -18.65 0.74
C GLN A 88 14.22 -17.18 1.07
N ILE A 89 13.92 -16.89 2.35
CA ILE A 89 13.68 -15.53 2.82
C ILE A 89 14.94 -14.67 2.64
N ARG A 90 16.11 -15.16 3.07
CA ARG A 90 17.37 -14.43 2.93
C ARG A 90 17.74 -14.20 1.46
N GLU A 91 17.64 -15.24 0.63
CA GLU A 91 17.88 -15.13 -0.82
C GLU A 91 16.98 -14.07 -1.47
N TYR A 92 15.71 -14.01 -1.06
CA TYR A 92 14.79 -12.97 -1.54
C TYR A 92 15.22 -11.56 -1.10
N VAL A 93 15.57 -11.36 0.18
CA VAL A 93 16.01 -10.04 0.68
C VAL A 93 17.29 -9.60 -0.02
N GLU A 94 18.25 -10.51 -0.22
CA GLU A 94 19.50 -10.22 -0.95
C GLU A 94 19.21 -9.83 -2.41
N LYS A 95 18.33 -10.57 -3.09
CA LYS A 95 18.01 -10.35 -4.50
C LYS A 95 17.18 -9.09 -4.75
N TYR A 96 16.18 -8.81 -3.91
CA TYR A 96 15.19 -7.76 -4.17
C TYR A 96 15.35 -6.52 -3.30
N SER A 97 16.18 -6.55 -2.25
CA SER A 97 16.46 -5.42 -1.36
C SER A 97 15.21 -4.61 -0.97
N PRO A 98 14.18 -5.22 -0.35
CA PRO A 98 12.85 -4.63 -0.18
C PRO A 98 12.78 -3.59 0.96
N PHE A 99 13.83 -2.79 1.16
CA PHE A 99 13.98 -1.88 2.30
C PHE A 99 13.06 -0.67 2.23
N ASP A 100 12.55 -0.34 1.04
CA ASP A 100 11.62 0.75 0.81
C ASP A 100 10.14 0.32 0.86
N LYS A 101 9.85 -0.96 1.12
CA LYS A 101 8.52 -1.57 1.07
C LYS A 101 8.03 -1.96 2.46
N ALA A 102 6.81 -1.52 2.81
CA ALA A 102 6.18 -1.94 4.06
C ALA A 102 5.93 -3.46 4.06
N GLY A 103 6.26 -4.14 5.16
CA GLY A 103 6.17 -5.61 5.24
C GLY A 103 7.25 -6.34 4.43
N SER A 104 8.24 -5.62 3.91
CA SER A 104 9.46 -6.20 3.30
C SER A 104 9.22 -7.04 2.03
N TYR A 105 8.18 -6.73 1.25
CA TYR A 105 7.96 -7.40 -0.04
C TYR A 105 7.29 -6.52 -1.08
N GLY A 106 7.44 -6.88 -2.36
CA GLY A 106 6.67 -6.32 -3.47
C GLY A 106 5.77 -7.38 -4.13
N VAL A 107 4.51 -7.05 -4.38
CA VAL A 107 3.56 -7.95 -5.07
C VAL A 107 3.96 -8.24 -6.53
N GLN A 108 4.75 -7.35 -7.13
CA GLN A 108 5.28 -7.43 -8.49
C GLN A 108 6.56 -8.28 -8.63
N ASP A 109 7.14 -8.71 -7.51
CA ASP A 109 8.43 -9.40 -7.52
C ASP A 109 8.22 -10.84 -8.04
N LYS A 110 8.82 -11.17 -9.19
CA LYS A 110 8.56 -12.42 -9.94
C LYS A 110 8.79 -13.70 -9.12
N GLU A 111 9.84 -13.73 -8.31
CA GLU A 111 10.15 -14.82 -7.38
C GLU A 111 9.84 -14.41 -5.93
N GLY A 112 8.79 -13.59 -5.77
CA GLY A 112 8.37 -13.05 -4.49
C GLY A 112 7.57 -14.03 -3.63
N PRO A 113 7.30 -13.63 -2.37
CA PRO A 113 6.60 -14.47 -1.39
C PRO A 113 5.11 -14.60 -1.66
N VAL A 114 4.53 -13.77 -2.53
CA VAL A 114 3.10 -13.77 -2.81
C VAL A 114 2.71 -15.04 -3.58
N ARG A 115 1.74 -15.77 -3.02
CA ARG A 115 1.09 -16.92 -3.67
C ARG A 115 -0.15 -16.47 -4.44
N SER A 116 -1.01 -15.69 -3.79
CA SER A 116 -2.27 -15.18 -4.33
C SER A 116 -2.72 -13.98 -3.51
N PHE A 117 -3.78 -13.31 -3.95
CA PHE A 117 -4.41 -12.22 -3.21
C PHE A 117 -5.90 -12.14 -3.54
N ASP A 118 -6.68 -11.64 -2.58
CA ASP A 118 -8.08 -11.27 -2.76
C ASP A 118 -8.21 -9.74 -2.74
N GLY A 119 -8.95 -9.19 -3.70
CA GLY A 119 -9.20 -7.74 -3.78
C GLY A 119 -8.53 -7.09 -4.99
N SER A 120 -7.88 -5.94 -4.78
CA SER A 120 -7.30 -5.15 -5.85
C SER A 120 -5.78 -5.26 -5.88
N TYR A 121 -5.23 -5.64 -7.03
CA TYR A 121 -3.78 -5.64 -7.29
C TYR A 121 -3.20 -4.24 -7.15
N THR A 122 -3.85 -3.21 -7.71
CA THR A 122 -3.34 -1.84 -7.64
C THR A 122 -3.37 -1.31 -6.22
N ASN A 123 -4.35 -1.72 -5.41
CA ASN A 123 -4.35 -1.42 -3.98
C ASN A 123 -3.11 -2.02 -3.29
N ILE A 124 -2.79 -3.28 -3.56
CA ILE A 124 -1.58 -3.92 -3.00
C ILE A 124 -0.31 -3.23 -3.51
N LEU A 125 -0.30 -2.81 -4.78
CA LEU A 125 0.79 -2.07 -5.40
C LEU A 125 1.00 -0.69 -4.74
N GLY A 126 -0.07 -0.11 -4.20
CA GLY A 126 -0.03 1.10 -3.40
C GLY A 126 -0.97 2.22 -3.85
N PHE A 127 -1.90 1.97 -4.77
CA PHE A 127 -2.92 2.95 -5.18
C PHE A 127 -4.32 2.30 -5.35
N PRO A 128 -5.33 2.70 -4.56
CA PRO A 128 -6.65 2.09 -4.60
C PRO A 128 -7.47 2.64 -5.78
N ILE A 129 -7.11 2.22 -7.00
CA ILE A 129 -7.65 2.80 -8.24
C ILE A 129 -9.17 2.70 -8.34
N ARG A 130 -9.75 1.58 -7.89
CA ARG A 130 -11.21 1.37 -7.88
C ARG A 130 -11.90 2.40 -6.99
N THR A 131 -11.33 2.66 -5.82
CA THR A 131 -11.78 3.70 -4.89
C THR A 131 -11.59 5.09 -5.49
N PHE A 132 -10.45 5.38 -6.12
CA PHE A 132 -10.20 6.65 -6.80
C PHE A 132 -11.23 6.94 -7.90
N PHE A 133 -11.63 5.93 -8.67
CA PHE A 133 -12.64 6.07 -9.72
C PHE A 133 -14.03 6.42 -9.21
N GLN A 134 -14.38 6.06 -7.97
CA GLN A 134 -15.66 6.47 -7.38
C GLN A 134 -15.76 8.00 -7.22
N TYR A 135 -14.62 8.70 -7.12
CA TYR A 135 -14.53 10.15 -7.01
C TYR A 135 -14.37 10.88 -8.34
N HIS A 136 -14.67 10.23 -9.47
CA HIS A 136 -14.54 10.81 -10.81
C HIS A 136 -15.21 12.17 -10.99
N GLU A 137 -16.32 12.46 -10.31
CA GLU A 137 -16.97 13.78 -10.35
C GLU A 137 -16.03 14.93 -9.97
N PHE A 138 -15.02 14.70 -9.13
CA PHE A 138 -14.06 15.73 -8.73
C PHE A 138 -12.99 16.01 -9.79
N TRP A 139 -12.66 15.02 -10.62
CA TRP A 139 -11.51 15.10 -11.51
C TRP A 139 -11.80 14.85 -12.99
N LYS A 140 -12.99 14.41 -13.37
CA LYS A 140 -13.35 14.11 -14.78
C LYS A 140 -13.14 15.29 -15.71
N LYS A 141 -13.31 16.53 -15.23
CA LYS A 141 -13.05 17.75 -16.00
C LYS A 141 -11.60 17.92 -16.46
N TYR A 142 -10.65 17.25 -15.78
CA TYR A 142 -9.23 17.25 -16.16
C TYR A 142 -8.92 16.19 -17.23
N LEU A 143 -9.81 15.21 -17.44
CA LEU A 143 -9.73 14.33 -18.61
C LEU A 143 -10.29 15.08 -19.82
N LYS A 144 -9.46 15.93 -20.44
CA LYS A 144 -9.73 16.36 -21.81
C LYS A 144 -9.32 15.18 -22.72
N GLY A 145 -10.29 14.65 -23.46
CA GLY A 145 -10.01 13.61 -24.45
C GLY A 145 -9.00 14.12 -25.47
N ASN A 146 -8.03 13.27 -25.79
CA ASN A 146 -7.35 13.34 -27.09
C ASN A 146 -8.25 12.66 -28.11
#